data_AF-A0A645G4K8-F1
#
_entry.id   AF-A0A645G4K8-F1
#
_cell.length_a   1.000
_cell.length_b   1.000
_cell.length_c   1.000
_cell.angle_alpha   90.00
_cell.angle_beta   90.00
_cell.angle_gamma   90.00
#
_symmetry.space_group_name_H-M   'P 1'
#
loop_
_entity.id
_entity.type
_entity.pdbx_description
1 polymer ?
#
loop_
_entity_poly.entity_id
_entity_poly.type
_entity_poly.pdbx_seq_one_letter_code
_entity_poly.pdbx_strand_id
1 'polypeptide(L)'
;MYSRAEVQTFQNVLKPLCDAGAIPQELYNVALQAVNDRLKAQVPDKPKREILITRQQAAEMLGCCTRTVDRLRKEGKLAAVQYGTASIRFRESDIISLQQGQSEEGRTA
;
A
#
# COMPACT_ATOMS: atom_id res chain seq x y z
N MET A 1 11.34 19.36 -1.80
CA MET A 1 10.06 18.70 -1.47
C MET A 1 9.01 19.36 -2.33
N TYR A 2 8.49 18.72 -3.38
CA TYR A 2 7.42 19.34 -4.17
C TYR A 2 6.11 19.21 -3.39
N SER A 3 5.52 20.35 -3.06
CA SER A 3 4.22 20.51 -2.43
C SER A 3 3.13 20.59 -3.50
N ARG A 4 1.87 20.35 -3.11
CA ARG A 4 0.72 20.58 -3.99
C ARG A 4 0.65 22.03 -4.48
N ALA A 5 1.12 22.98 -3.67
CA ALA A 5 1.19 24.39 -4.05
C ALA A 5 2.19 24.63 -5.19
N GLU A 6 3.36 23.96 -5.17
CA GLU A 6 4.34 24.07 -6.26
C GLU A 6 3.84 23.45 -7.57
N VAL A 7 3.10 22.33 -7.51
CA VAL A 7 2.45 21.76 -8.71
C VAL A 7 1.38 22.71 -9.27
N GLN A 8 0.62 23.38 -8.40
CA GLN A 8 -0.36 24.37 -8.83
C GLN A 8 0.31 25.60 -9.47
N THR A 9 1.39 26.11 -8.86
CA THR A 9 2.20 27.20 -9.44
C THR A 9 2.75 26.81 -10.81
N PHE A 10 3.25 25.58 -10.95
CA PHE A 10 3.74 25.06 -12.23
C PHE A 10 2.64 25.04 -13.31
N GLN A 11 1.44 24.58 -12.97
CA GLN A 11 0.28 24.62 -13.87
C GLN A 11 -0.12 26.05 -14.25
N ASN A 12 -0.12 26.97 -13.29
CA ASN A 12 -0.50 28.36 -13.50
C ASN A 12 0.46 29.10 -14.45
N VAL A 13 1.74 28.70 -14.48
CA VAL A 13 2.76 29.29 -15.37
C VAL A 13 2.73 28.66 -16.77
N LEU A 14 2.61 27.33 -16.85
CA LEU A 14 2.71 26.63 -18.15
C LEU A 14 1.41 26.59 -18.93
N LYS A 15 0.25 26.64 -18.26
CA LYS A 15 -1.05 26.61 -18.94
C LYS A 15 -1.26 27.81 -19.87
N PRO A 16 -0.98 29.07 -19.46
CA PRO A 16 -1.03 30.21 -20.38
C PRO A 16 -0.06 30.11 -21.56
N LEU A 17 1.12 29.50 -21.37
CA LEU A 17 2.11 29.32 -22.44
C LEU A 17 1.69 28.24 -23.45
N CYS A 18 0.98 27.21 -23.00
CA CYS A 18 0.34 26.23 -23.86
C CYS A 18 -0.85 26.85 -24.62
N ASP A 19 -1.70 27.61 -23.92
CA ASP A 19 -2.88 28.26 -24.51
C ASP A 19 -2.49 29.34 -25.53
N ALA A 20 -1.34 30.00 -25.34
CA ALA A 20 -0.75 30.94 -26.31
C ALA A 20 -0.04 30.26 -27.49
N GLY A 21 0.02 28.92 -27.52
CA GLY A 21 0.67 28.14 -28.59
C GLY A 21 2.20 28.17 -28.56
N ALA A 22 2.83 28.77 -27.54
CA ALA A 22 4.28 28.79 -27.39
C ALA A 22 4.85 27.41 -27.01
N ILE A 23 4.02 26.55 -26.42
CA ILE A 23 4.37 25.17 -26.06
C ILE A 23 3.34 24.22 -26.68
N PRO A 24 3.77 23.22 -27.45
CA PRO A 24 2.91 22.13 -27.89
C PRO A 24 2.24 21.41 -26.71
N GLN A 25 0.96 21.08 -26.86
CA GLN A 25 0.18 20.43 -25.82
C GLN A 25 0.77 19.08 -25.35
N GLU A 26 1.45 18.36 -26.24
CA GLU A 26 2.17 17.13 -25.88
C GLU A 26 3.28 17.38 -24.86
N LEU A 27 4.07 18.45 -25.03
CA LEU A 27 5.14 18.81 -24.11
C LEU A 27 4.58 19.27 -22.76
N TYR A 28 3.45 19.98 -22.75
CA TYR A 28 2.73 20.34 -21.53
C TYR A 28 2.33 19.10 -20.72
N ASN A 29 1.75 18.08 -21.39
CA ASN A 29 1.33 16.84 -20.74
C ASN A 29 2.51 16.05 -20.16
N VAL A 30 3.61 15.92 -20.90
CA VAL A 30 4.83 15.25 -20.43
C VAL A 30 5.40 15.96 -19.19
N ALA A 31 5.46 17.29 -19.22
CA ALA A 31 5.95 18.09 -18.11
C ALA A 31 5.06 17.95 -16.86
N LEU A 32 3.74 17.97 -17.04
CA LEU A 32 2.77 17.79 -15.96
C LEU A 32 2.84 16.39 -15.35
N GLN A 33 3.02 15.36 -16.19
CA GLN A 33 3.20 13.99 -15.75
C GLN A 33 4.48 13.83 -14.91
N ALA A 34 5.61 14.37 -15.38
CA ALA A 34 6.89 14.29 -14.66
C ALA A 34 6.86 14.97 -13.29
N VAL A 35 6.17 16.12 -13.18
CA VAL A 35 5.98 16.82 -11.89
C VAL A 35 5.10 16.01 -10.94
N ASN A 36 4.02 15.40 -11.44
CA ASN A 36 3.16 14.53 -10.64
C ASN A 36 3.86 13.26 -10.17
N ASP A 37 4.70 12.65 -11.01
CA ASP A 37 5.45 11.46 -10.63
C ASP A 37 6.53 11.77 -9.59
N ARG A 38 7.16 12.94 -9.66
CA ARG A 38 8.05 13.43 -8.58
C ARG A 38 7.31 13.72 -7.29
N LEU A 39 6.10 14.25 -7.36
CA LEU A 39 5.24 14.41 -6.18
C LEU A 39 4.93 13.04 -5.55
N LYS A 40 4.52 12.05 -6.36
CA LYS A 40 4.21 10.69 -5.89
C LYS A 40 5.42 9.97 -5.31
N ALA A 41 6.58 10.06 -5.95
CA ALA A 41 7.83 9.47 -5.47
C ALA A 41 8.33 10.11 -4.16
N GLN A 42 7.87 11.32 -3.83
CA GLN A 42 8.19 12.04 -2.60
C GLN A 42 7.12 11.92 -1.51
N VAL A 43 5.96 11.30 -1.79
CA VAL A 43 5.07 10.86 -0.73
C VAL A 43 5.70 9.56 -0.20
N PRO A 44 6.34 9.55 0.99
CA PRO A 44 6.63 8.28 1.63
C PRO A 44 5.31 7.54 1.68
N ASP A 45 5.29 6.32 1.14
CA ASP A 45 4.16 5.40 1.18
C ASP A 45 3.48 5.62 2.52
N LYS A 46 2.29 6.26 2.52
CA LYS A 46 1.59 6.63 3.76
C LYS A 46 1.73 5.42 4.67
N PRO A 47 2.15 5.55 5.95
CA PRO A 47 2.30 4.38 6.81
C PRO A 47 1.00 3.60 6.64
N LYS A 48 1.08 2.45 5.96
CA LYS A 48 -0.12 1.72 5.56
C LYS A 48 -0.84 1.52 6.88
N ARG A 49 -2.00 2.15 7.04
CA ARG A 49 -2.73 2.10 8.32
C ARG A 49 -2.81 0.62 8.64
N GLU A 50 -2.17 0.21 9.73
CA GLU A 50 -1.99 -1.19 10.01
C GLU A 50 -3.38 -1.84 10.11
N ILE A 51 -3.75 -2.63 9.10
CA ILE A 51 -5.09 -3.17 8.99
C ILE A 51 -5.16 -4.38 9.92
N LEU A 52 -6.04 -4.28 10.92
CA LEU A 52 -6.30 -5.34 11.87
C LEU A 52 -7.50 -6.17 11.40
N ILE A 53 -7.23 -7.43 11.04
CA ILE A 53 -8.24 -8.35 10.50
C ILE A 53 -8.70 -9.37 11.56
N THR A 54 -9.89 -9.93 11.34
CA THR A 54 -10.46 -10.99 12.18
C THR A 54 -9.83 -12.35 11.91
N ARG A 55 -10.10 -13.32 12.80
CA ARG A 55 -9.81 -14.75 12.57
C ARG A 55 -10.37 -15.26 11.25
N GLN A 56 -11.59 -14.87 10.92
CA GLN A 56 -12.27 -15.36 9.73
C GLN A 56 -11.62 -14.80 8.46
N GLN A 57 -11.33 -13.50 8.43
CA GLN A 57 -10.61 -12.87 7.32
C GLN A 57 -9.19 -13.45 7.16
N ALA A 58 -8.47 -13.69 8.26
CA ALA A 58 -7.15 -14.33 8.20
C ALA A 58 -7.24 -15.74 7.60
N ALA A 59 -8.29 -16.50 7.94
CA ALA A 59 -8.54 -17.83 7.41
C ALA A 59 -8.83 -17.79 5.90
N GLU A 60 -9.66 -16.83 5.46
CA GLU A 60 -9.96 -16.59 4.04
C GLU A 60 -8.70 -16.21 3.25
N MET A 61 -7.87 -15.29 3.77
CA MET A 61 -6.63 -14.87 3.12
C MET A 61 -5.61 -16.00 2.99
N LEU A 62 -5.49 -16.85 4.01
CA LEU A 62 -4.60 -18.02 4.00
C LEU A 62 -5.20 -19.24 3.29
N GLY A 63 -6.45 -19.17 2.83
CA GLY A 63 -7.15 -20.31 2.23
C GLY A 63 -7.30 -21.50 3.18
N CYS A 64 -7.42 -21.25 4.50
CA CYS A 64 -7.47 -22.29 5.52
C CYS A 64 -8.69 -22.13 6.45
N CYS A 65 -8.85 -23.03 7.41
CA CYS A 65 -9.89 -22.89 8.43
C CYS A 65 -9.41 -22.09 9.66
N THR A 66 -10.34 -21.50 10.40
CA THR A 66 -10.05 -20.70 11.60
C THR A 66 -9.29 -21.48 12.68
N ARG A 67 -9.48 -22.81 12.77
CA ARG A 67 -8.69 -23.68 13.67
C ARG A 67 -7.20 -23.68 13.31
N THR A 68 -6.87 -23.66 12.02
CA THR A 68 -5.48 -23.58 11.57
C THR A 68 -4.87 -22.24 11.94
N VAL A 69 -5.63 -21.14 11.80
CA VAL A 69 -5.19 -19.81 12.26
C VAL A 69 -4.90 -19.80 13.77
N ASP A 70 -5.78 -20.39 14.59
CA ASP A 70 -5.55 -20.49 16.03
C ASP A 70 -4.35 -21.38 16.38
N ARG A 71 -4.11 -22.45 15.60
CA ARG A 71 -2.90 -23.27 15.74
C ARG A 71 -1.65 -22.46 15.42
N LEU A 72 -1.61 -21.74 14.30
CA LEU A 72 -0.48 -20.89 13.92
C LEU A 72 -0.18 -19.81 14.97
N ARG A 73 -1.22 -19.24 15.57
CA ARG A 73 -1.10 -18.33 16.72
C ARG A 73 -0.46 -19.02 17.92
N LYS A 74 -0.94 -20.21 18.31
CA LYS A 74 -0.42 -20.98 19.45
C LYS A 74 1.04 -21.42 19.22
N GLU A 75 1.41 -21.70 17.98
CA GLU A 75 2.79 -22.03 17.58
C GLU A 75 3.70 -20.79 17.53
N GLY A 76 3.18 -19.57 17.72
CA GLY A 76 3.94 -18.33 17.66
C GLY A 76 4.28 -17.86 16.25
N LYS A 77 3.76 -18.52 15.21
CA LYS A 77 3.99 -18.17 13.80
C LYS A 77 3.19 -16.96 13.33
N LEU A 78 2.21 -16.53 14.12
CA LEU A 78 1.29 -15.47 13.75
C LEU A 78 0.98 -14.60 14.97
N ALA A 79 1.38 -13.33 14.90
CA ALA A 79 1.25 -12.40 16.00
C ALA A 79 -0.19 -11.93 16.17
N ALA A 80 -0.71 -12.07 17.39
CA ALA A 80 -2.04 -11.64 17.77
C ALA A 80 -1.99 -10.26 18.44
N VAL A 81 -2.85 -9.34 17.99
CA VAL A 81 -3.10 -8.06 18.64
C VAL A 81 -4.37 -8.17 19.45
N GLN A 82 -4.29 -7.91 20.76
CA GLN A 82 -5.47 -7.88 21.61
C GLN A 82 -6.25 -6.59 21.35
N TYR A 83 -7.51 -6.74 20.95
CA TYR A 83 -8.42 -5.65 20.64
C TYR A 83 -9.48 -5.57 21.75
N GLY A 84 -9.26 -4.67 22.70
CA GLY A 84 -10.09 -4.56 23.91
C GLY A 84 -9.92 -5.74 24.85
N THR A 85 -10.96 -6.06 25.62
CA THR A 85 -10.87 -7.00 26.75
C THR A 85 -10.85 -8.48 26.33
N ALA A 86 -11.48 -8.84 25.20
CA ALA A 86 -11.70 -10.25 24.83
C ALA A 86 -11.53 -10.57 23.34
N SER A 87 -11.34 -9.58 22.46
CA SER A 87 -11.19 -9.83 21.02
C SER A 87 -9.72 -9.89 20.61
N ILE A 88 -9.41 -10.78 19.68
CA ILE A 88 -8.08 -10.93 19.09
C ILE A 88 -8.18 -10.57 17.62
N ARG A 89 -7.23 -9.77 17.15
CA ARG A 89 -7.04 -9.38 15.75
C ARG A 89 -5.64 -9.77 15.29
N PHE A 90 -5.45 -9.77 13.98
CA PHE A 90 -4.17 -10.06 13.35
C PHE A 90 -3.80 -8.92 12.41
N ARG A 91 -2.52 -8.65 12.27
CA ARG A 91 -2.04 -7.66 11.31
C ARG A 91 -2.08 -8.28 9.93
N GLU A 92 -2.71 -7.60 8.98
CA GLU A 92 -2.80 -8.06 7.59
C GLU A 92 -1.40 -8.30 6.98
N SER A 93 -0.42 -7.46 7.32
CA SER A 93 0.99 -7.61 6.89
C SER A 93 1.59 -8.97 7.24
N ASP A 94 1.29 -9.47 8.45
CA ASP A 94 1.88 -10.70 8.97
C ASP A 94 1.25 -11.90 8.24
N ILE A 95 -0.04 -11.80 7.92
CA ILE A 95 -0.76 -12.81 7.12
C ILE A 95 -0.19 -12.90 5.71
N ILE A 96 -0.02 -11.74 5.05
CA ILE A 96 0.56 -11.67 3.70
C ILE A 96 1.99 -12.22 3.70
N SER A 97 2.80 -11.85 4.68
CA SER A 97 4.18 -12.35 4.81
C SER A 97 4.22 -13.86 4.97
N LEU A 98 3.30 -14.43 5.77
CA LEU A 98 3.20 -15.87 5.97
C LEU A 98 2.75 -16.60 4.70
N GLN A 99 1.82 -16.02 3.94
CA GLN A 99 1.38 -16.56 2.64
C GLN A 99 2.53 -16.59 1.61
N GLN A 100 3.35 -15.54 1.60
CA GLN A 100 4.52 -15.47 0.71
C GLN A 100 5.59 -16.50 1.11
N GLY A 101 5.86 -16.67 2.41
CA GLY A 101 6.82 -17.68 2.90
C GLY A 101 6.39 -19.12 2.62
N GLN A 102 5.09 -19.44 2.69
CA GLN A 102 4.57 -20.76 2.33
C GLN A 102 4.71 -21.11 0.84
N SER A 103 4.85 -20.10 -0.02
CA SER A 103 5.00 -20.31 -1.47
C SER A 103 6.44 -20.67 -1.87
N GLU A 104 7.44 -20.37 -1.04
CA GLU A 104 8.85 -20.66 -1.32
C GLU A 104 9.27 -22.06 -0.83
N GLU A 105 8.71 -22.55 0.28
CA GLU A 105 9.03 -23.88 0.81
C GLU A 105 8.46 -25.05 -0.02
N GLY A 106 7.59 -24.77 -1.00
CA GLY A 106 6.96 -25.78 -1.88
C GLY A 106 7.68 -26.06 -3.21
N ARG A 107 8.84 -25.45 -3.49
CA ARG A 107 9.54 -25.59 -4.80
C ARG A 107 10.77 -26.50 -4.80
N THR A 108 11.03 -27.22 -3.72
CA THR A 108 12.04 -28.29 -3.68
C THR A 108 11.36 -29.63 -3.46
N ALA A 109 10.86 -30.22 -4.55
CA ALA A 109 10.58 -31.64 -4.67
C ALA A 109 10.86 -32.06 -6.12
#